data_AF-R9YSD8-F1
#
_entry.id   AF-R9YSD8-F1
#
_cell.length_a   1.000
_cell.length_b   1.000
_cell.length_c   1.000
_cell.angle_alpha   90.00
_cell.angle_beta   90.00
_cell.angle_gamma   90.00
#
_symmetry.space_group_name_H-M   'P 1'
#
loop_
_entity.id
_entity.type
_entity.pdbx_description
1 polymer ?
#
loop_
_entity_poly.entity_id
_entity_poly.type
_entity_poly.pdbx_seq_one_letter_code
_entity_poly.pdbx_strand_id
1 'polypeptide(L)'
;SLFPISTTSIQPAMQDSAAFLGVHPMTCRFCGNHVPIDDQNLDGTCTHEDCVNYAKTACQVMHTCNHFCGGIINEENCLPCLTCKKSEATQDGDDVCVICFTERLGAAPCISLGCGHIFHYHCVRMILERRWNGPRIVFRFMHCPLCIQIIEHEGLQDLIEPLKAIRLEVVEKAKMRLEYDGLLATPALTDPRSEFY
;
A
#
# COMPACT_ATOMS: atom_id res chain seq x y z
N SER A 1 -46.13 -69.06 5.01
CA SER A 1 -44.73 -68.87 4.56
C SER A 1 -44.10 -67.84 5.49
N LEU A 2 -43.53 -68.24 6.62
CA LEU A 2 -42.10 -68.62 6.81
C LEU A 2 -41.15 -67.41 6.71
N PHE A 3 -40.83 -66.80 7.88
CA PHE A 3 -39.57 -66.23 8.44
C PHE A 3 -38.47 -65.60 7.54
N PRO A 4 -37.49 -64.78 8.05
CA PRO A 4 -37.23 -64.30 9.42
C PRO A 4 -36.77 -62.81 9.58
N ILE A 5 -36.50 -62.47 10.84
CA ILE A 5 -35.89 -61.29 11.49
C ILE A 5 -34.35 -61.29 11.33
N SER A 6 -33.72 -60.11 11.57
CA SER A 6 -32.34 -59.84 12.08
C SER A 6 -31.50 -59.02 11.08
N THR A 7 -30.66 -58.03 11.41
CA THR A 7 -29.90 -57.68 12.63
C THR A 7 -29.51 -56.21 12.55
N THR A 8 -29.46 -55.56 13.72
CA THR A 8 -28.81 -54.29 14.00
C THR A 8 -27.33 -54.33 13.60
N SER A 9 -26.84 -53.30 12.88
CA SER A 9 -25.42 -52.97 12.83
C SER A 9 -25.27 -51.49 13.09
N ILE A 10 -24.74 -51.19 14.28
CA ILE A 10 -24.31 -49.87 14.72
C ILE A 10 -23.11 -49.52 13.84
N GLN A 11 -23.27 -48.58 12.91
CA GLN A 11 -22.13 -47.98 12.23
C GLN A 11 -21.48 -46.96 13.18
N PRO A 12 -20.19 -47.09 13.52
CA PRO A 12 -19.47 -46.01 14.16
C PRO A 12 -19.22 -44.91 13.14
N ALA A 13 -19.44 -43.67 13.59
CA ALA A 13 -19.02 -42.46 12.92
C ALA A 13 -17.53 -42.54 12.58
N MET A 14 -17.20 -42.57 11.30
CA MET A 14 -15.89 -42.17 10.82
C MET A 14 -16.05 -40.79 10.20
N GLN A 15 -15.54 -39.82 10.95
CA GLN A 15 -15.37 -38.44 10.54
C GLN A 15 -14.36 -38.42 9.40
N ASP A 16 -14.84 -38.27 8.16
CA ASP A 16 -13.98 -37.83 7.07
C ASP A 16 -13.80 -36.32 7.20
N SER A 17 -12.62 -35.96 7.69
CA SER A 17 -12.08 -34.61 7.86
C SER A 17 -11.89 -33.90 6.51
N ALA A 18 -12.99 -33.56 5.83
CA ALA A 18 -13.02 -32.71 4.64
C ALA A 18 -13.33 -31.24 4.99
N ALA A 19 -12.82 -30.76 6.12
CA ALA A 19 -12.93 -29.35 6.50
C ALA A 19 -11.64 -28.62 6.10
N PHE A 20 -11.80 -27.52 5.35
CA PHE A 20 -10.78 -26.56 4.92
C PHE A 20 -9.90 -26.93 3.72
N LEU A 21 -10.51 -27.13 2.55
CA LEU A 21 -9.89 -26.62 1.31
C LEU A 21 -10.67 -25.37 0.91
N GLY A 22 -10.30 -24.24 1.52
CA GLY A 22 -10.75 -22.93 1.06
C GLY A 22 -10.30 -22.77 -0.38
N VAL A 23 -11.25 -22.71 -1.31
CA VAL A 23 -10.99 -22.51 -2.73
C VAL A 23 -10.28 -21.16 -2.86
N HIS A 24 -8.96 -21.19 -3.04
CA HIS A 24 -8.18 -20.01 -3.36
C HIS A 24 -8.76 -19.40 -4.64
N PRO A 25 -8.77 -18.05 -4.77
CA PRO A 25 -9.21 -17.42 -6.01
C PRO A 25 -8.43 -18.04 -7.17
N MET A 26 -9.15 -18.55 -8.18
CA MET A 26 -8.56 -19.12 -9.41
C MET A 26 -7.91 -18.04 -10.28
N THR A 27 -7.65 -16.85 -9.73
CA THR A 27 -7.13 -15.66 -10.40
C THR A 27 -6.03 -15.05 -9.56
N CYS A 28 -4.98 -14.58 -10.22
CA CYS A 28 -3.88 -13.91 -9.56
C CYS A 28 -4.37 -12.64 -8.88
N ARG A 29 -3.99 -12.45 -7.62
CA ARG A 29 -4.36 -11.28 -6.82
C ARG A 29 -3.85 -9.93 -7.35
N PHE A 30 -2.94 -9.92 -8.33
CA PHE A 30 -2.37 -8.70 -8.92
C PHE A 30 -2.86 -8.50 -10.36
N CYS A 31 -2.47 -9.39 -11.28
CA CYS A 31 -2.82 -9.23 -12.70
C CYS A 31 -4.23 -9.72 -13.07
N GLY A 32 -4.94 -10.40 -12.16
CA GLY A 32 -6.29 -10.93 -12.41
C GLY A 32 -6.34 -12.14 -13.37
N ASN A 33 -5.20 -12.56 -13.95
CA ASN A 33 -5.14 -13.72 -14.83
C ASN A 33 -5.45 -15.01 -14.08
N HIS A 34 -6.10 -15.95 -14.76
CA HIS A 34 -6.39 -17.26 -14.18
C HIS A 34 -5.10 -18.00 -13.80
N VAL A 35 -5.05 -18.60 -12.61
CA VAL A 35 -3.91 -19.38 -12.14
C VAL A 35 -4.28 -20.87 -12.21
N PRO A 36 -3.65 -21.65 -13.12
CA PRO A 36 -3.84 -23.10 -13.18
C PRO A 36 -3.59 -23.74 -11.81
N ILE A 37 -4.34 -24.80 -11.48
CA ILE A 37 -4.28 -25.47 -10.17
C ILE A 37 -2.84 -25.87 -9.80
N ASP A 38 -2.08 -26.35 -10.78
CA ASP A 38 -0.69 -26.80 -10.58
C ASP A 38 0.28 -25.66 -10.27
N ASP A 39 -0.07 -24.42 -10.59
CA ASP A 39 0.74 -23.20 -10.41
C ASP A 39 0.20 -22.29 -9.29
N GLN A 40 -0.77 -22.76 -8.51
CA GLN A 40 -1.33 -21.98 -7.41
C GLN A 40 -0.34 -21.87 -6.26
N ASN A 41 0.27 -20.70 -6.13
CA ASN A 41 0.97 -20.34 -4.92
C ASN A 41 -0.04 -20.11 -3.78
N LEU A 42 0.35 -20.49 -2.56
CA LEU A 42 -0.44 -20.30 -1.33
C LEU A 42 -0.85 -18.83 -1.09
N ASP A 43 -0.12 -17.89 -1.69
CA ASP A 43 -0.32 -16.44 -1.56
C ASP A 43 -1.23 -15.84 -2.66
N GLY A 44 -1.76 -16.65 -3.59
CA GLY A 44 -2.63 -16.21 -4.67
C GLY A 44 -1.90 -15.51 -5.84
N THR A 45 -0.58 -15.67 -5.96
CA THR A 45 0.25 -15.02 -6.98
C THR A 45 0.54 -15.98 -8.16
N CYS A 46 0.45 -15.49 -9.40
CA CYS A 46 0.89 -16.25 -10.58
C CYS A 46 2.42 -16.19 -10.79
N THR A 47 2.93 -16.82 -11.85
CA THR A 47 4.36 -16.90 -12.16
C THR A 47 4.91 -15.71 -12.97
N HIS A 48 4.07 -14.72 -13.33
CA HIS A 48 4.54 -13.52 -14.03
C HIS A 48 5.52 -12.73 -13.16
N GLU A 49 6.60 -12.24 -13.78
CA GLU A 49 7.72 -11.58 -13.09
C GLU A 49 7.26 -10.41 -12.19
N ASP A 50 6.39 -9.54 -12.69
CA ASP A 50 5.86 -8.41 -11.92
C ASP A 50 5.06 -8.87 -10.69
N CYS A 51 4.23 -9.91 -10.85
CA CYS A 51 3.43 -10.47 -9.76
C CYS A 51 4.33 -11.10 -8.69
N VAL A 52 5.38 -11.82 -9.09
CA VAL A 52 6.37 -12.39 -8.18
C VAL A 52 7.15 -11.28 -7.46
N ASN A 53 7.47 -10.19 -8.14
CA ASN A 53 8.14 -9.04 -7.53
C ASN A 53 7.24 -8.32 -6.52
N TYR A 54 5.95 -8.14 -6.85
CA TYR A 54 4.96 -7.60 -5.93
C TYR A 54 4.74 -8.48 -4.70
N ALA A 55 4.72 -9.80 -4.85
CA ALA A 55 4.57 -10.74 -3.73
C ALA A 55 5.65 -10.59 -2.65
N LYS A 56 6.87 -10.16 -3.00
CA LYS A 56 7.98 -9.96 -2.05
C LYS A 56 7.68 -8.92 -0.97
N THR A 57 6.83 -7.94 -1.27
CA THR A 57 6.47 -6.85 -0.35
C THR A 57 5.00 -6.86 0.03
N ALA A 58 4.18 -7.75 -0.55
CA ALA A 58 2.75 -7.81 -0.32
C ALA A 58 2.40 -8.45 1.02
N CYS A 59 1.41 -7.88 1.71
CA CYS A 59 0.82 -8.53 2.87
C CYS A 59 0.23 -9.90 2.49
N GLN A 60 0.51 -10.93 3.29
CA GLN A 60 0.01 -12.30 3.09
C GLN A 60 -1.26 -12.59 3.90
N VAL A 61 -1.73 -11.63 4.69
CA VAL A 61 -2.94 -11.79 5.49
C VAL A 61 -4.17 -11.82 4.59
N MET A 62 -5.08 -12.75 4.87
CA MET A 62 -6.42 -12.76 4.32
C MET A 62 -7.38 -12.12 5.31
N HIS A 63 -8.16 -11.14 4.87
CA HIS A 63 -9.17 -10.50 5.70
C HIS A 63 -10.32 -11.46 6.02
N THR A 64 -11.13 -11.11 7.03
CA THR A 64 -12.37 -11.86 7.37
C THR A 64 -13.40 -11.89 6.25
N CYS A 65 -13.32 -10.96 5.28
CA CYS A 65 -14.11 -10.97 4.05
C CYS A 65 -13.57 -11.91 2.96
N ASN A 66 -12.56 -12.73 3.26
CA ASN A 66 -11.94 -13.71 2.36
C ASN A 66 -11.20 -13.12 1.15
N HIS A 67 -10.80 -11.84 1.23
CA HIS A 67 -9.91 -11.20 0.27
C HIS A 67 -8.50 -11.06 0.86
N PHE A 68 -7.48 -11.23 0.01
CA PHE A 68 -6.11 -10.91 0.40
C PHE A 68 -5.95 -9.42 0.71
N CYS A 69 -5.19 -9.10 1.75
CA CYS A 69 -4.85 -7.73 2.12
C CYS A 69 -4.03 -7.07 1.02
N GLY A 70 -4.53 -5.97 0.45
CA GLY A 70 -3.83 -5.19 -0.58
C GLY A 70 -2.62 -4.38 -0.08
N GLY A 71 -2.33 -4.44 1.22
CA GLY A 71 -1.23 -3.73 1.88
C GLY A 71 0.15 -4.36 1.69
N ILE A 72 1.12 -3.93 2.49
CA ILE A 72 2.48 -4.46 2.50
C ILE A 72 2.77 -5.35 3.72
N ILE A 73 3.84 -6.13 3.66
CA ILE A 73 4.32 -6.89 4.81
C ILE A 73 4.74 -5.96 5.96
N ASN A 74 4.58 -6.44 7.19
CA ASN A 74 4.99 -5.76 8.44
C ASN A 74 4.27 -4.43 8.73
N GLU A 75 3.11 -4.17 8.13
CA GLU A 75 2.23 -3.10 8.65
C GLU A 75 1.67 -3.51 10.02
N GLU A 76 1.64 -2.59 10.98
CA GLU A 76 1.02 -2.84 12.30
C GLU A 76 -0.47 -3.14 12.13
N ASN A 77 -1.12 -2.39 11.24
CA ASN A 77 -2.51 -2.55 10.89
C ASN A 77 -2.62 -2.79 9.38
N CYS A 78 -3.20 -3.94 8.99
CA CYS A 78 -3.45 -4.21 7.57
C CYS A 78 -4.32 -3.13 6.93
N LEU A 79 -3.97 -2.73 5.71
CA LEU A 79 -4.80 -1.87 4.87
C LEU A 79 -6.25 -2.35 4.84
N PRO A 80 -7.26 -1.46 4.89
CA PRO A 80 -8.64 -1.85 4.66
C PRO A 80 -8.80 -2.61 3.33
N CYS A 81 -9.63 -3.65 3.32
CA CYS A 81 -9.85 -4.45 2.11
C CYS A 81 -10.27 -3.56 0.93
N LEU A 82 -9.48 -3.57 -0.14
CA LEU A 82 -9.70 -2.76 -1.34
C LEU A 82 -10.81 -3.31 -2.25
N THR A 83 -11.19 -4.59 -2.09
CA THR A 83 -12.27 -5.22 -2.88
C THR A 83 -13.65 -4.97 -2.27
N CYS A 84 -13.73 -4.80 -0.95
CA CYS A 84 -14.99 -4.54 -0.27
C CYS A 84 -15.32 -3.05 -0.32
N LYS A 85 -16.39 -2.67 -1.03
CA LYS A 85 -16.89 -1.30 -1.03
C LYS A 85 -17.38 -0.90 0.37
N LYS A 86 -16.68 0.04 1.00
CA LYS A 86 -17.13 0.71 2.22
C LYS A 86 -17.65 2.09 1.85
N SER A 87 -18.76 2.53 2.44
CA SER A 87 -19.39 3.83 2.13
C SER A 87 -18.47 5.02 2.37
N GLU A 88 -17.56 4.92 3.33
CA GLU A 88 -16.65 6.01 3.74
C GLU A 88 -15.29 5.99 3.03
N ALA A 89 -15.00 4.97 2.22
CA ALA A 89 -13.70 4.86 1.55
C ALA A 89 -13.66 5.82 0.35
N THR A 90 -12.65 6.68 0.30
CA THR A 90 -12.44 7.62 -0.82
C THR A 90 -11.77 6.96 -2.03
N GLN A 91 -11.14 5.79 -1.83
CA GLN A 91 -10.48 5.02 -2.87
C GLN A 91 -10.74 3.52 -2.66
N ASP A 92 -10.87 2.76 -3.75
CA ASP A 92 -10.99 1.30 -3.74
C ASP A 92 -10.00 0.62 -4.72
N GLY A 93 -10.06 -0.70 -4.83
CA GLY A 93 -9.14 -1.48 -5.66
C GLY A 93 -9.29 -1.24 -7.16
N ASP A 94 -10.41 -0.65 -7.62
CA ASP A 94 -10.70 -0.37 -9.02
C ASP A 94 -10.15 0.99 -9.48
N ASP A 95 -9.82 1.89 -8.55
CA ASP A 95 -9.23 3.19 -8.86
C ASP A 95 -7.82 3.04 -9.44
N VAL A 96 -7.45 3.95 -10.35
CA VAL A 96 -6.10 4.01 -10.92
C VAL A 96 -5.16 4.75 -9.98
N CYS A 97 -3.98 4.20 -9.75
CA CYS A 97 -2.95 4.88 -8.98
C CYS A 97 -2.48 6.15 -9.72
N VAL A 98 -2.68 7.32 -9.12
CA VAL A 98 -2.37 8.62 -9.74
C VAL A 98 -0.87 8.96 -9.75
N ILE A 99 0.01 8.02 -9.39
CA ILE A 99 1.46 8.18 -9.57
C ILE A 99 1.91 7.52 -10.87
N CYS A 100 1.51 6.27 -11.13
CA CYS A 100 1.86 5.58 -12.37
C CYS A 100 0.90 5.90 -13.52
N PHE A 101 -0.39 6.16 -13.23
CA PHE A 101 -1.46 6.30 -14.21
C PHE A 101 -1.64 5.09 -15.16
N THR A 102 -1.04 3.95 -14.84
CA THR A 102 -1.06 2.75 -15.69
C THR A 102 -1.88 1.62 -15.11
N GLU A 103 -1.94 1.49 -13.78
CA GLU A 103 -2.50 0.32 -13.10
C GLU A 103 -3.50 0.71 -12.01
N ARG A 104 -4.46 -0.19 -11.77
CA ARG A 104 -5.40 -0.09 -10.66
C ARG A 104 -4.70 -0.30 -9.33
N LEU A 105 -5.21 0.28 -8.25
CA LEU A 105 -4.67 0.09 -6.90
C LEU A 105 -4.64 -1.40 -6.51
N GLY A 106 -5.67 -2.18 -6.85
CA GLY A 106 -5.71 -3.61 -6.57
C GLY A 106 -4.65 -4.44 -7.32
N ALA A 107 -3.98 -3.90 -8.33
CA ALA A 107 -3.03 -4.64 -9.16
C ALA A 107 -1.60 -4.74 -8.58
N ALA A 108 -1.30 -4.03 -7.49
CA ALA A 108 -0.01 -4.11 -6.81
C ALA A 108 -0.15 -3.75 -5.31
N PRO A 109 0.85 -4.08 -4.47
CA PRO A 109 0.83 -3.73 -3.05
C PRO A 109 0.70 -2.23 -2.85
N CYS A 110 -0.22 -1.83 -2.00
CA CYS A 110 -0.59 -0.46 -1.71
C CYS A 110 -0.23 -0.07 -0.28
N ILE A 111 -0.17 1.23 -0.04
CA ILE A 111 -0.06 1.83 1.28
C ILE A 111 -1.08 2.97 1.41
N SER A 112 -1.61 3.16 2.61
CA SER A 112 -2.38 4.36 2.95
C SER A 112 -1.44 5.36 3.62
N LEU A 113 -1.26 6.53 3.03
CA LEU A 113 -0.48 7.60 3.66
C LEU A 113 -1.16 8.08 4.95
N GLY A 114 -0.42 8.80 5.80
CA GLY A 114 -0.98 9.44 7.00
C GLY A 114 -2.19 10.36 6.74
N CYS A 115 -2.32 10.88 5.51
CA CYS A 115 -3.48 11.66 5.07
C CYS A 115 -4.68 10.84 4.57
N GLY A 116 -4.58 9.50 4.58
CA GLY A 116 -5.63 8.56 4.18
C GLY A 116 -5.66 8.18 2.69
N HIS A 117 -4.88 8.85 1.83
CA HIS A 117 -4.84 8.53 0.40
C HIS A 117 -4.00 7.27 0.13
N ILE A 118 -4.47 6.45 -0.81
CA ILE A 118 -3.90 5.14 -1.16
C ILE A 118 -3.14 5.22 -2.48
N PHE A 119 -1.94 4.65 -2.51
CA PHE A 119 -1.07 4.54 -3.68
C PHE A 119 -0.34 3.20 -3.67
N HIS A 120 0.18 2.77 -4.82
CA HIS A 120 1.11 1.63 -4.82
C HIS A 120 2.37 1.96 -4.03
N TYR A 121 2.83 1.00 -3.23
CA TYR A 121 4.03 1.12 -2.41
C TYR A 121 5.26 1.49 -3.25
N HIS A 122 5.49 0.76 -4.35
CA HIS A 122 6.62 0.99 -5.26
C HIS A 122 6.56 2.38 -5.93
N CYS A 123 5.37 2.90 -6.20
CA CYS A 123 5.19 4.23 -6.77
C CYS A 123 5.61 5.32 -5.78
N VAL A 124 5.20 5.22 -4.51
CA VAL A 124 5.59 6.20 -3.48
C VAL A 124 7.09 6.12 -3.19
N ARG A 125 7.67 4.91 -3.11
CA ARG A 125 9.13 4.75 -2.99
C ARG A 125 9.86 5.44 -4.14
N MET A 126 9.44 5.20 -5.38
CA MET A 126 10.06 5.77 -6.57
C MET A 126 10.09 7.31 -6.54
N ILE A 127 8.99 7.98 -6.14
CA ILE A 127 8.98 9.45 -6.07
C ILE A 127 9.94 9.99 -4.99
N LEU A 128 10.05 9.30 -3.86
CA LEU A 128 10.96 9.66 -2.77
C LEU A 128 12.43 9.42 -3.15
N GLU A 129 12.72 8.32 -3.84
CA GLU A 129 14.07 7.96 -4.32
C GLU A 129 14.55 8.92 -5.43
N ARG A 130 13.67 9.32 -6.35
CA ARG A 130 14.00 10.27 -7.43
C ARG A 130 14.19 11.71 -6.96
N ARG A 131 13.60 12.08 -5.83
CA ARG A 131 13.73 13.39 -5.19
C ARG A 131 13.27 14.55 -6.10
N TRP A 132 14.16 15.51 -6.37
CA TRP A 132 13.91 16.68 -7.18
C TRP A 132 14.66 16.62 -8.50
N ASN A 133 14.10 17.26 -9.52
CA ASN A 133 14.71 17.36 -10.83
C ASN A 133 15.62 18.59 -10.92
N GLY A 134 16.82 18.40 -11.46
CA GLY A 134 17.77 19.47 -11.72
C GLY A 134 18.55 19.93 -10.47
N PRO A 135 19.33 21.03 -10.60
CA PRO A 135 20.27 21.45 -9.57
C PRO A 135 19.62 22.14 -8.36
N ARG A 136 18.38 22.66 -8.51
CA ARG A 136 17.68 23.35 -7.44
C ARG A 136 16.95 22.34 -6.55
N ILE A 137 17.30 22.31 -5.27
CA ILE A 137 16.62 21.48 -4.28
C ILE A 137 15.22 22.02 -4.03
N VAL A 138 14.21 21.17 -4.22
CA VAL A 138 12.80 21.43 -3.90
C VAL A 138 12.19 20.20 -3.23
N PHE A 139 11.24 20.39 -2.31
CA PHE A 139 10.69 19.28 -1.50
C PHE A 139 9.24 18.90 -1.87
N ARG A 140 8.73 19.34 -3.03
CA ARG A 140 7.34 19.06 -3.43
C ARG A 140 7.07 17.55 -3.57
N PHE A 141 8.06 16.76 -3.99
CA PHE A 141 7.96 15.31 -4.12
C PHE A 141 7.69 14.56 -2.80
N MET A 142 7.91 15.21 -1.64
CA MET A 142 7.57 14.67 -0.32
C MET A 142 6.12 14.93 0.09
N HIS A 143 5.27 15.45 -0.80
CA HIS A 143 3.86 15.72 -0.51
C HIS A 143 2.96 14.77 -1.31
N CYS A 144 1.85 14.40 -0.71
CA CYS A 144 0.80 13.58 -1.30
C CYS A 144 0.35 14.19 -2.64
N PRO A 145 0.34 13.41 -3.75
CA PRO A 145 -0.13 13.88 -5.05
C PRO A 145 -1.57 14.40 -5.09
N LEU A 146 -2.42 13.95 -4.15
CA LEU A 146 -3.84 14.29 -4.11
C LEU A 146 -4.16 15.51 -3.23
N CYS A 147 -3.60 15.57 -2.01
CA CYS A 147 -3.98 16.58 -1.02
C CYS A 147 -2.84 17.45 -0.49
N ILE A 148 -1.64 17.36 -1.08
CA ILE A 148 -0.45 18.15 -0.74
C ILE A 148 0.02 18.09 0.72
N GLN A 149 -0.55 17.22 1.56
CA GLN A 149 -0.01 16.91 2.89
C GLN A 149 1.31 16.15 2.78
N ILE A 150 2.17 16.23 3.80
CA ILE A 150 3.46 15.52 3.81
C ILE A 150 3.21 14.00 3.78
N ILE A 151 4.01 13.30 2.98
CA ILE A 151 3.99 11.84 2.91
C ILE A 151 4.52 11.27 4.23
N GLU A 152 3.68 10.49 4.90
CA GLU A 152 4.04 9.76 6.11
C GLU A 152 3.55 8.32 5.98
N HIS A 153 4.43 7.37 6.26
CA HIS A 153 4.14 5.93 6.32
C HIS A 153 5.28 5.21 7.06
N GLU A 154 4.97 4.18 7.86
CA GLU A 154 5.97 3.41 8.60
C GLU A 154 6.92 2.63 7.68
N GLY A 155 6.39 2.01 6.62
CA GLY A 155 7.18 1.27 5.63
C GLY A 155 8.05 2.11 4.68
N LEU A 156 8.18 3.43 4.92
CA LEU A 156 8.97 4.37 4.10
C LEU A 156 10.00 5.17 4.91
N GLN A 157 10.19 4.87 6.20
CA GLN A 157 11.08 5.65 7.08
C GLN A 157 12.54 5.64 6.62
N ASP A 158 12.97 4.56 5.95
CA ASP A 158 14.29 4.44 5.33
C ASP A 158 14.57 5.54 4.29
N LEU A 159 13.52 6.05 3.63
CA LEU A 159 13.61 7.15 2.68
C LEU A 159 13.22 8.50 3.32
N ILE A 160 12.17 8.53 4.13
CA ILE A 160 11.62 9.77 4.69
C ILE A 160 12.61 10.44 5.65
N GLU A 161 13.26 9.68 6.52
CA GLU A 161 14.11 10.26 7.58
C GLU A 161 15.35 10.97 7.02
N PRO A 162 16.12 10.38 6.08
CA PRO A 162 17.20 11.10 5.41
C PRO A 162 16.74 12.36 4.66
N LEU A 163 15.55 12.31 4.04
CA LEU A 163 15.01 13.46 3.30
C LEU A 163 14.58 14.59 4.24
N LYS A 164 14.03 14.27 5.43
CA LYS A 164 13.75 15.24 6.49
C LYS A 164 15.04 15.92 6.97
N ALA A 165 16.12 15.17 7.16
CA ALA A 165 17.42 15.72 7.54
C ALA A 165 17.97 16.70 6.48
N ILE A 166 17.91 16.33 5.20
CA ILE A 166 18.30 17.23 4.09
C ILE A 166 17.44 18.50 4.08
N ARG A 167 16.13 18.37 4.31
CA ARG A 167 15.24 19.53 4.39
C ARG A 167 15.64 20.47 5.51
N LEU A 168 15.93 19.94 6.70
CA LEU A 168 16.35 20.74 7.85
C LEU A 168 17.65 21.49 7.53
N GLU A 169 18.65 20.81 6.99
CA GLU A 169 19.94 21.40 6.62
C GLU A 169 19.80 22.53 5.58
N VAL A 170 18.96 22.32 4.56
CA VAL A 170 18.68 23.35 3.54
C VAL A 170 18.00 24.57 4.16
N VAL A 171 17.03 24.36 5.06
CA VAL A 171 16.33 25.46 5.74
C VAL A 171 17.29 26.24 6.65
N GLU A 172 18.15 25.56 7.40
CA GLU A 172 19.14 26.20 8.26
C GLU A 172 20.14 27.03 7.45
N LYS A 173 20.71 26.45 6.38
CA LYS A 173 21.64 27.18 5.50
C LYS A 173 20.98 28.36 4.80
N ALA A 174 19.72 28.23 4.39
CA ALA A 174 18.96 29.34 3.79
C ALA A 174 18.76 30.49 4.80
N LYS A 175 18.43 30.18 6.06
CA LYS A 175 18.30 31.18 7.13
C LYS A 175 19.63 31.88 7.42
N MET A 176 20.73 31.14 7.56
CA MET A 176 22.06 31.72 7.76
C MET A 176 22.44 32.66 6.61
N ARG A 177 22.11 32.28 5.37
CA ARG A 177 22.39 33.13 4.22
C ARG A 177 21.53 34.40 4.21
N LEU A 178 20.25 34.28 4.55
CA LEU A 178 19.33 35.41 4.68
C LEU A 178 19.81 36.43 5.73
N GLU A 179 20.33 35.94 6.85
CA GLU A 179 20.97 36.74 7.90
C GLU A 179 22.24 37.44 7.40
N TYR A 180 23.15 36.69 6.76
CA TYR A 180 24.40 37.24 6.24
C TYR A 180 24.19 38.32 5.18
N ASP A 181 23.20 38.13 4.30
CA ASP A 181 22.85 39.10 3.27
C ASP A 181 22.07 40.32 3.83
N GLY A 182 21.79 40.35 5.15
CA GLY A 182 21.12 41.48 5.82
C GLY A 182 19.64 41.62 5.47
N LEU A 183 18.99 40.54 5.02
CA LEU A 183 17.63 40.58 4.46
C LEU A 183 16.51 40.39 5.50
N LEU A 184 16.86 40.19 6.77
CA LEU A 184 15.87 39.96 7.85
C LEU A 184 14.93 41.15 8.08
N ALA A 185 15.38 42.37 7.81
CA ALA A 185 14.58 43.59 8.02
C ALA A 185 13.85 44.06 6.76
N THR A 186 13.80 43.23 5.71
CA THR A 186 13.13 43.60 4.46
C THR A 186 11.60 43.66 4.66
N PRO A 187 10.86 44.46 3.86
CA PRO A 187 9.40 44.49 3.91
C PRO A 187 8.76 43.11 3.72
N ALA A 188 9.44 42.20 3.00
CA ALA A 188 8.97 40.83 2.81
C ALA A 188 8.81 40.05 4.13
N LEU A 189 9.61 40.34 5.15
CA LEU A 189 9.54 39.67 6.46
C LEU A 189 8.97 40.58 7.57
N THR A 190 8.60 41.82 7.25
CA THR A 190 8.21 42.82 8.26
C THR A 190 6.85 43.49 8.00
N ASP A 191 6.31 43.42 6.78
CA ASP A 191 4.94 43.86 6.47
C ASP A 191 3.97 42.70 6.74
N PRO A 192 2.98 42.84 7.66
CA PRO A 192 1.97 41.82 7.95
C PRO A 192 1.13 41.35 6.75
N ARG A 193 1.18 42.07 5.63
CA ARG A 193 0.50 41.72 4.38
C ARG A 193 1.37 40.89 3.43
N SER A 194 2.64 40.67 3.76
CA SER A 194 3.57 39.85 2.97
C SER A 194 3.26 38.36 3.12
N GLU A 195 3.49 37.58 2.06
CA GLU A 195 3.40 36.11 2.08
C GLU A 195 4.41 35.47 3.05
N PHE A 196 5.49 36.18 3.37
CA PHE A 196 6.60 35.70 4.18
C PHE A 196 6.72 36.38 5.55
N TYR A 197 5.70 37.11 6.01
CA TYR A 197 5.67 37.74 7.34
C TYR A 197 5.66 36.72 8.47
#